data_AF-A0A520YH39-F1
#
_entry.id   AF-A0A520YH39-F1
#
_cell.length_a   1.000
_cell.length_b   1.000
_cell.length_c   1.000
_cell.angle_alpha   90.00
_cell.angle_beta   90.00
_cell.angle_gamma   90.00
#
_symmetry.space_group_name_H-M   'P 1'
#
loop_
_entity.id
_entity.type
_entity.pdbx_description
1 polymer ?
#
loop_
_entity_poly.entity_id
_entity_poly.type
_entity_poly.pdbx_seq_one_letter_code
_entity_poly.pdbx_strand_id
1 'polypeptide(L)'
;MRGQSPFWSRGLVCYMSWPGAFTMYARLLYFFVFVLALGLGACSTETSSSSDPVPPAPLTGNYREVGPFEAGVTTLTLNDRMVEVWYPVDPAATAGLEPVPYFIRDELSEELNSLLPGDVNPPYPTAAYRDAQASGGRFPLVIFAHGSASYRNQSTFLTTHLASWGFVVASVDYLERGLRRQVDLDESLTPDPELDDVVLTRMVVMLLADENSRAGSPLQGRVSTDQIAITGHSAGGGTSIRFGGEPDVITYIPLSAGISSDSMVSLPDRPSLWLTGAIDAIVEPERTANAFAASNAPARHVVIEAMGHLGPSDICAIGENGGGPIQIALDQGLPIPDNLVRLGTDGCQEGALPPPDGWPVINHFVTAQLRWAFGFDEEPVGLSEDVADDFPDAMFTYEESL
;
A
#
# COMPACT_ATOMS: atom_id res chain seq x y z
N MET A 1 -74.47 4.53 -47.75
CA MET A 1 -73.75 3.31 -48.16
C MET A 1 -73.29 2.56 -46.90
N ARG A 2 -73.76 1.30 -46.74
CA ARG A 2 -73.22 0.08 -46.08
C ARG A 2 -72.54 0.24 -44.68
N GLY A 3 -72.96 -0.40 -43.56
CA GLY A 3 -73.55 -1.73 -43.29
C GLY A 3 -72.43 -2.78 -43.11
N GLN A 4 -72.33 -3.71 -42.15
CA GLN A 4 -73.20 -4.33 -41.13
C GLN A 4 -72.32 -5.08 -40.06
N SER A 5 -72.91 -5.46 -38.92
CA SER A 5 -72.48 -6.42 -37.86
C SER A 5 -72.70 -7.91 -38.27
N PRO A 6 -72.80 -9.01 -37.42
CA PRO A 6 -72.83 -9.21 -35.94
C PRO A 6 -72.33 -10.62 -35.35
N PHE A 7 -72.66 -10.93 -34.06
CA PHE A 7 -72.82 -12.24 -33.30
C PHE A 7 -71.64 -12.91 -32.52
N TRP A 8 -71.60 -12.99 -31.16
CA TRP A 8 -72.26 -13.80 -30.05
C TRP A 8 -71.57 -15.17 -29.75
N SER A 9 -71.18 -15.60 -28.52
CA SER A 9 -71.98 -16.11 -27.36
C SER A 9 -71.05 -16.70 -26.23
N ARG A 10 -71.21 -16.36 -24.94
CA ARG A 10 -71.81 -17.07 -23.75
C ARG A 10 -71.20 -18.41 -23.24
N GLY A 11 -70.96 -18.49 -21.92
CA GLY A 11 -70.92 -19.74 -21.13
C GLY A 11 -70.50 -19.55 -19.65
N LEU A 12 -71.39 -19.90 -18.70
CA LEU A 12 -71.29 -19.76 -17.24
C LEU A 12 -71.48 -21.15 -16.62
N VAL A 13 -70.67 -21.61 -15.66
CA VAL A 13 -70.99 -22.79 -14.80
C VAL A 13 -70.40 -22.61 -13.38
N CYS A 14 -71.29 -22.71 -12.38
CA CYS A 14 -71.03 -22.87 -10.92
C CYS A 14 -71.11 -24.37 -10.51
N TYR A 15 -70.93 -24.67 -9.21
CA TYR A 15 -71.10 -25.94 -8.45
C TYR A 15 -69.77 -26.63 -8.07
N MET A 16 -69.58 -27.26 -6.90
CA MET A 16 -70.16 -27.24 -5.54
C MET A 16 -69.26 -28.19 -4.70
N SER A 17 -69.03 -27.84 -3.45
CA SER A 17 -68.67 -28.65 -2.26
C SER A 17 -68.88 -30.19 -2.29
N TRP A 18 -68.02 -30.97 -1.59
CA TRP A 18 -68.34 -31.75 -0.36
C TRP A 18 -67.12 -32.50 0.25
N PRO A 19 -67.20 -32.97 1.53
CA PRO A 19 -66.07 -33.18 2.46
C PRO A 19 -65.94 -34.63 3.02
N GLY A 20 -65.05 -34.80 4.01
CA GLY A 20 -65.06 -35.87 5.04
C GLY A 20 -63.86 -36.84 4.96
N ALA A 21 -63.45 -37.59 5.97
CA ALA A 21 -63.76 -37.72 7.40
C ALA A 21 -63.06 -39.02 7.89
N PHE A 22 -62.55 -39.06 9.13
CA PHE A 22 -62.34 -40.23 10.02
C PHE A 22 -61.36 -41.36 9.60
N THR A 23 -60.35 -41.77 10.41
CA THR A 23 -60.39 -42.76 11.53
C THR A 23 -58.92 -42.92 12.02
N MET A 24 -58.47 -42.84 13.28
CA MET A 24 -58.71 -43.53 14.58
C MET A 24 -58.28 -45.01 14.66
N TYR A 25 -57.14 -45.31 15.32
CA TYR A 25 -56.77 -46.55 16.06
C TYR A 25 -55.46 -46.24 16.87
N ALA A 26 -55.39 -46.16 18.22
CA ALA A 26 -55.42 -47.22 19.26
C ALA A 26 -54.33 -48.32 19.03
N ARG A 27 -53.40 -48.72 19.91
CA ARG A 27 -53.29 -48.74 21.40
C ARG A 27 -51.83 -49.09 21.83
N LEU A 28 -51.42 -48.54 22.98
CA LEU A 28 -50.53 -49.03 24.06
C LEU A 28 -49.66 -50.29 23.89
N LEU A 29 -48.38 -50.19 24.31
CA LEU A 29 -47.77 -51.08 25.32
C LEU A 29 -46.37 -50.58 25.77
N TYR A 30 -46.18 -50.49 27.09
CA TYR A 30 -44.92 -50.20 27.80
C TYR A 30 -43.88 -51.32 27.58
N PHE A 31 -42.60 -50.99 27.38
CA PHE A 31 -41.46 -51.72 27.96
C PHE A 31 -40.16 -50.88 27.89
N PHE A 32 -39.46 -50.78 29.00
CA PHE A 32 -38.16 -50.12 29.21
C PHE A 32 -37.06 -50.67 28.28
N VAL A 33 -36.26 -49.82 27.61
CA VAL A 33 -34.84 -50.08 27.31
C VAL A 33 -34.05 -48.77 27.18
N PHE A 34 -32.93 -48.74 27.89
CA PHE A 34 -31.82 -47.79 27.85
C PHE A 34 -30.89 -48.11 26.65
N VAL A 35 -30.50 -47.06 25.91
CA VAL A 35 -29.21 -46.87 25.18
C VAL A 35 -28.73 -47.96 24.23
N LEU A 36 -28.65 -47.64 22.93
CA LEU A 36 -27.35 -47.58 22.22
C LEU A 36 -27.47 -46.82 20.89
N ALA A 37 -26.38 -46.11 20.59
CA ALA A 37 -26.17 -45.21 19.48
C ALA A 37 -26.28 -45.86 18.09
N LEU A 38 -26.67 -45.06 17.09
CA LEU A 38 -26.00 -44.96 15.79
C LEU A 38 -26.59 -43.80 14.96
N GLY A 39 -25.71 -42.84 14.65
CA GLY A 39 -25.56 -42.20 13.34
C GLY A 39 -26.78 -41.57 12.68
N LEU A 40 -26.89 -40.25 12.82
CA LEU A 40 -27.37 -39.39 11.73
C LEU A 40 -26.33 -38.29 11.54
N GLY A 41 -25.63 -38.36 10.40
CA GLY A 41 -24.78 -37.28 9.92
C GLY A 41 -25.64 -36.04 9.69
N ALA A 42 -25.35 -35.00 10.45
CA ALA A 42 -25.76 -33.66 10.09
C ALA A 42 -24.63 -33.09 9.23
N CYS A 43 -24.94 -32.80 7.96
CA CYS A 43 -24.16 -31.86 7.17
C CYS A 43 -24.19 -30.52 7.91
N SER A 44 -23.13 -30.20 8.64
CA SER A 44 -22.84 -28.83 9.02
C SER A 44 -22.41 -28.10 7.75
N THR A 45 -23.27 -27.24 7.23
CA THR A 45 -22.85 -26.14 6.38
C THR A 45 -21.90 -25.28 7.19
N GLU A 46 -20.60 -25.52 7.05
CA GLU A 46 -19.57 -24.57 7.44
C GLU A 46 -19.81 -23.31 6.60
N THR A 47 -20.39 -22.31 7.24
CA THR A 47 -20.25 -20.95 6.77
C THR A 47 -18.81 -20.60 7.10
N SER A 48 -17.90 -20.77 6.14
CA SER A 48 -16.55 -20.23 6.24
C SER A 48 -16.70 -18.71 6.30
N SER A 49 -16.74 -18.15 7.51
CA SER A 49 -16.37 -16.76 7.68
C SER A 49 -14.90 -16.69 7.26
N SER A 50 -14.64 -16.26 6.03
CA SER A 50 -13.29 -15.86 5.63
C SER A 50 -12.95 -14.63 6.46
N SER A 51 -12.44 -14.83 7.67
CA SER A 51 -11.79 -13.75 8.40
C SER A 51 -10.61 -13.31 7.56
N ASP A 52 -10.54 -12.01 7.29
CA ASP A 52 -9.41 -11.41 6.59
C ASP A 52 -8.10 -11.79 7.33
N PRO A 53 -7.01 -12.13 6.62
CA PRO A 53 -5.82 -12.66 7.25
C PRO A 53 -5.10 -11.55 8.00
N VAL A 54 -4.96 -11.72 9.31
CA VAL A 54 -4.21 -10.79 10.15
C VAL A 54 -2.89 -11.46 10.52
N PRO A 55 -1.74 -10.98 10.03
CA PRO A 55 -0.46 -11.49 10.49
C PRO A 55 -0.29 -11.21 11.98
N PRO A 56 0.13 -12.21 12.77
CA PRO A 56 0.30 -12.04 14.21
C PRO A 56 1.40 -11.02 14.49
N ALA A 57 1.23 -10.21 15.54
CA ALA A 57 2.31 -9.38 16.03
C ALA A 57 3.49 -10.28 16.48
N PRO A 58 4.74 -9.91 16.20
CA PRO A 58 5.90 -10.60 16.72
C PRO A 58 5.92 -10.47 18.24
N LEU A 59 6.46 -11.50 18.92
CA LEU A 59 6.46 -11.57 20.39
C LEU A 59 7.18 -10.39 21.05
N THR A 60 8.13 -9.78 20.35
CA THR A 60 8.90 -8.61 20.80
C THR A 60 8.24 -7.28 20.44
N GLY A 61 7.15 -7.29 19.65
CA GLY A 61 6.54 -6.07 19.12
C GLY A 61 7.41 -5.33 18.10
N ASN A 62 8.51 -5.96 17.64
CA ASN A 62 9.43 -5.37 16.68
C ASN A 62 9.09 -5.79 15.24
N TYR A 63 8.89 -4.81 14.37
CA TYR A 63 8.47 -4.98 12.98
C TYR A 63 9.58 -4.66 11.97
N ARG A 64 10.85 -4.64 12.38
CA ARG A 64 11.98 -4.31 11.50
C ARG A 64 12.27 -5.39 10.46
N GLU A 65 12.03 -6.64 10.85
CA GLU A 65 12.24 -7.83 10.02
C GLU A 65 11.04 -8.05 9.08
N VAL A 66 11.25 -8.81 8.01
CA VAL A 66 10.16 -9.21 7.10
C VAL A 66 9.06 -9.97 7.86
N GLY A 67 7.82 -9.76 7.43
CA GLY A 67 6.65 -10.40 8.01
C GLY A 67 6.48 -11.86 7.59
N PRO A 68 5.35 -12.50 7.96
CA PRO A 68 5.13 -13.93 7.73
C PRO A 68 4.79 -14.28 6.27
N PHE A 69 4.50 -13.30 5.43
CA PHE A 69 4.28 -13.50 3.99
C PHE A 69 5.55 -13.16 3.21
N GLU A 70 5.67 -13.72 2.01
CA GLU A 70 6.54 -13.17 0.98
C GLU A 70 5.81 -12.03 0.25
N ALA A 71 6.53 -11.21 -0.50
CA ALA A 71 5.93 -10.17 -1.33
C ALA A 71 5.81 -10.63 -2.78
N GLY A 72 4.60 -10.66 -3.32
CA GLY A 72 4.35 -10.67 -4.76
C GLY A 72 4.41 -9.25 -5.31
N VAL A 73 4.67 -9.12 -6.61
CA VAL A 73 4.57 -7.84 -7.31
C VAL A 73 3.94 -8.01 -8.70
N THR A 74 3.07 -7.09 -9.08
CA THR A 74 2.48 -7.00 -10.42
C THR A 74 2.40 -5.54 -10.86
N THR A 75 2.24 -5.31 -12.15
CA THR A 75 2.12 -3.96 -12.72
C THR A 75 0.77 -3.84 -13.42
N LEU A 76 0.02 -2.82 -13.05
CA LEU A 76 -1.27 -2.47 -13.65
C LEU A 76 -1.12 -1.19 -14.48
N THR A 77 -2.00 -1.01 -15.44
CA THR A 77 -2.07 0.21 -16.24
C THR A 77 -3.26 1.05 -15.81
N LEU A 78 -3.00 2.33 -15.48
CA LEU A 78 -4.01 3.35 -15.23
C LEU A 78 -3.92 4.40 -16.32
N ASN A 79 -4.69 4.25 -17.41
CA ASN A 79 -4.64 5.13 -18.57
C ASN A 79 -3.22 5.27 -19.18
N ASP A 80 -2.54 6.38 -18.91
CA ASP A 80 -1.25 6.81 -19.46
C ASP A 80 -0.05 6.43 -18.57
N ARG A 81 -0.29 5.87 -17.39
CA ARG A 81 0.74 5.61 -16.37
C ARG A 81 0.61 4.21 -15.77
N MET A 82 1.70 3.76 -15.16
CA MET A 82 1.77 2.45 -14.53
C MET A 82 1.52 2.56 -13.02
N VAL A 83 0.97 1.49 -12.46
CA VAL A 83 0.79 1.28 -11.03
C VAL A 83 1.48 -0.01 -10.65
N GLU A 84 2.53 0.07 -9.83
CA GLU A 84 3.16 -1.11 -9.26
C GLU A 84 2.39 -1.51 -7.99
N VAL A 85 2.05 -2.79 -7.87
CA VAL A 85 1.29 -3.32 -6.74
C VAL A 85 2.05 -4.47 -6.11
N TRP A 86 2.41 -4.31 -4.83
CA TRP A 86 2.96 -5.36 -3.99
C TRP A 86 1.86 -5.96 -3.14
N TYR A 87 1.87 -7.28 -2.96
CA TYR A 87 0.81 -7.99 -2.24
C TYR A 87 1.33 -9.23 -1.51
N PRO A 88 0.64 -9.69 -0.46
CA PRO A 88 1.08 -10.85 0.32
C PRO A 88 1.01 -12.15 -0.48
N VAL A 89 2.04 -12.98 -0.38
CA VAL A 89 2.17 -14.28 -1.03
C VAL A 89 2.56 -15.32 0.02
N ASP A 90 1.95 -16.50 -0.02
CA ASP A 90 2.35 -17.59 0.86
C ASP A 90 3.77 -18.05 0.50
N PRO A 91 4.69 -18.25 1.46
CA PRO A 91 6.07 -18.65 1.16
C PRO A 91 6.19 -19.94 0.33
N ALA A 92 5.21 -20.84 0.42
CA ALA A 92 5.18 -22.04 -0.42
C ALA A 92 4.95 -21.74 -1.91
N ALA A 93 4.29 -20.63 -2.24
CA ALA A 93 3.98 -20.22 -3.60
C ALA A 93 5.16 -19.52 -4.31
N THR A 94 6.21 -19.16 -3.57
CA THR A 94 7.46 -18.60 -4.12
C THR A 94 8.56 -19.65 -4.31
N ALA A 95 8.31 -20.90 -3.91
CA ALA A 95 9.29 -21.98 -4.02
C ALA A 95 9.74 -22.19 -5.48
N GLY A 96 11.03 -21.93 -5.74
CA GLY A 96 11.64 -22.05 -7.07
C GLY A 96 11.45 -20.83 -7.97
N LEU A 97 10.89 -19.74 -7.46
CA LEU A 97 10.91 -18.43 -8.09
C LEU A 97 12.12 -17.64 -7.62
N GLU A 98 12.58 -16.70 -8.45
CA GLU A 98 13.61 -15.73 -8.09
C GLU A 98 12.97 -14.35 -7.88
N PRO A 99 13.41 -13.58 -6.89
CA PRO A 99 12.99 -12.18 -6.75
C PRO A 99 13.38 -11.36 -7.98
N VAL A 100 12.54 -10.39 -8.35
CA VAL A 100 12.80 -9.54 -9.51
C VAL A 100 13.45 -8.22 -9.10
N PRO A 101 14.54 -7.79 -9.77
CA PRO A 101 15.04 -6.44 -9.62
C PRO A 101 14.15 -5.45 -10.38
N TYR A 102 14.35 -4.16 -10.14
CA TYR A 102 13.97 -3.12 -11.08
C TYR A 102 15.23 -2.41 -11.61
N PHE A 103 15.08 -1.69 -12.71
CA PHE A 103 16.17 -0.94 -13.33
C PHE A 103 15.76 0.53 -13.46
N ILE A 104 16.59 1.43 -12.94
CA ILE A 104 16.34 2.87 -13.04
C ILE A 104 16.21 3.35 -14.49
N ARG A 105 16.88 2.68 -15.44
CA ARG A 105 16.82 3.03 -16.86
C ARG A 105 15.46 2.80 -17.48
N ASP A 106 14.63 1.93 -16.90
CA ASP A 106 13.27 1.70 -17.38
C ASP A 106 12.39 2.95 -17.20
N GLU A 107 12.82 3.88 -16.34
CA GLU A 107 12.14 5.15 -16.05
C GLU A 107 12.67 6.32 -16.92
N LEU A 108 13.67 6.08 -17.77
CA LEU A 108 14.25 7.09 -18.66
C LEU A 108 13.58 7.10 -20.04
N SER A 109 13.66 8.24 -20.74
CA SER A 109 13.32 8.33 -22.16
C SER A 109 14.26 7.50 -23.02
N GLU A 110 13.81 7.08 -24.21
CA GLU A 110 14.68 6.38 -25.17
C GLU A 110 15.90 7.24 -25.54
N GLU A 111 15.70 8.56 -25.65
CA GLU A 111 16.74 9.53 -25.93
C GLU A 111 17.82 9.56 -24.86
N LEU A 112 17.47 9.78 -23.58
CA LEU A 112 18.45 9.75 -22.48
C LEU A 112 19.08 8.38 -22.31
N ASN A 113 18.27 7.32 -22.46
CA ASN A 113 18.74 5.95 -22.39
C ASN A 113 19.81 5.66 -23.44
N SER A 114 19.70 6.26 -24.64
CA SER A 114 20.68 6.12 -25.73
C SER A 114 22.02 6.83 -25.45
N LEU A 115 22.07 7.77 -24.50
CA LEU A 115 23.29 8.48 -24.11
C LEU A 115 24.14 7.67 -23.12
N LEU A 116 23.54 6.69 -22.43
CA LEU A 116 24.21 5.86 -21.42
C LEU A 116 24.77 4.57 -22.04
N PRO A 117 26.03 4.18 -21.75
CA PRO A 117 26.57 2.89 -22.17
C PRO A 117 25.68 1.73 -21.72
N GLY A 118 25.50 0.71 -22.56
CA GLY A 118 24.53 -0.38 -22.30
C GLY A 118 24.80 -1.22 -21.05
N ASP A 119 26.05 -1.24 -20.59
CA ASP A 119 26.52 -1.89 -19.36
C ASP A 119 26.29 -1.04 -18.09
N VAL A 120 25.99 0.25 -18.23
CA VAL A 120 25.61 1.14 -17.12
C VAL A 120 24.11 0.99 -16.87
N ASN A 121 23.68 -0.18 -16.38
CA ASN A 121 22.30 -0.46 -16.00
C ASN A 121 22.25 -1.35 -14.75
N PRO A 122 22.70 -0.85 -13.58
CA PRO A 122 22.75 -1.67 -12.39
C PRO A 122 21.33 -2.10 -11.97
N PRO A 123 21.08 -3.40 -11.76
CA PRO A 123 19.83 -3.86 -11.17
C PRO A 123 19.77 -3.39 -9.71
N TYR A 124 18.61 -2.90 -9.29
CA TYR A 124 18.31 -2.77 -7.87
C TYR A 124 17.57 -4.02 -7.40
N PRO A 125 18.19 -4.87 -6.54
CA PRO A 125 17.56 -6.10 -6.08
C PRO A 125 16.38 -5.78 -5.15
N THR A 126 15.25 -6.45 -5.37
CA THR A 126 14.10 -6.40 -4.46
C THR A 126 13.83 -7.77 -3.87
N ALA A 127 13.04 -7.84 -2.80
CA ALA A 127 12.56 -9.10 -2.23
C ALA A 127 11.13 -9.43 -2.70
N ALA A 128 10.78 -9.09 -3.95
CA ALA A 128 9.45 -9.30 -4.50
C ALA A 128 9.45 -10.30 -5.68
N TYR A 129 8.41 -11.12 -5.77
CA TYR A 129 8.25 -12.16 -6.78
C TYR A 129 7.20 -11.77 -7.82
N ARG A 130 7.60 -11.69 -9.09
CA ARG A 130 6.73 -11.24 -10.19
C ARG A 130 5.58 -12.21 -10.41
N ASP A 131 4.35 -11.69 -10.34
CA ASP A 131 3.09 -12.39 -10.63
C ASP A 131 2.92 -13.74 -9.88
N ALA A 132 3.53 -13.86 -8.69
CA ALA A 132 3.33 -15.01 -7.82
C ALA A 132 1.88 -15.07 -7.32
N GLN A 133 1.40 -16.28 -6.97
CA GLN A 133 0.01 -16.43 -6.54
C GLN A 133 -0.24 -15.74 -5.20
N ALA A 134 -1.12 -14.73 -5.18
CA ALA A 134 -1.51 -14.01 -3.96
C ALA A 134 -2.07 -14.94 -2.87
N SER A 135 -1.72 -14.66 -1.61
CA SER A 135 -2.19 -15.40 -0.43
C SER A 135 -3.70 -15.27 -0.22
N GLY A 136 -4.30 -16.28 0.41
CA GLY A 136 -5.71 -16.36 0.82
C GLY A 136 -6.22 -15.13 1.58
N GLY A 137 -7.45 -14.67 1.32
CA GLY A 137 -8.14 -13.62 2.10
C GLY A 137 -7.98 -12.20 1.55
N ARG A 138 -8.60 -11.20 2.19
CA ARG A 138 -8.51 -9.78 1.78
C ARG A 138 -7.57 -9.02 2.70
N PHE A 139 -6.71 -8.22 2.12
CA PHE A 139 -5.70 -7.44 2.82
C PHE A 139 -5.99 -5.92 2.66
N PRO A 140 -5.72 -5.11 3.70
CA PRO A 140 -5.92 -3.66 3.64
C PRO A 140 -5.01 -3.00 2.60
N LEU A 141 -5.52 -1.95 1.95
CA LEU A 141 -4.80 -1.16 0.97
C LEU A 141 -4.00 -0.03 1.63
N VAL A 142 -2.71 0.05 1.29
CA VAL A 142 -1.81 1.16 1.57
C VAL A 142 -1.39 1.78 0.23
N ILE A 143 -1.58 3.08 0.07
CA ILE A 143 -0.98 3.80 -1.07
C ILE A 143 0.42 4.29 -0.68
N PHE A 144 1.39 4.11 -1.58
CA PHE A 144 2.68 4.76 -1.52
C PHE A 144 2.76 5.85 -2.60
N ALA A 145 3.03 7.10 -2.22
CA ALA A 145 3.26 8.19 -3.16
C ALA A 145 4.75 8.55 -3.24
N HIS A 146 5.34 8.45 -4.43
CA HIS A 146 6.75 8.80 -4.65
C HIS A 146 6.98 10.32 -4.67
N GLY A 147 8.24 10.71 -4.43
CA GLY A 147 8.72 12.08 -4.38
C GLY A 147 8.85 12.75 -5.75
N SER A 148 9.35 13.99 -5.74
CA SER A 148 9.65 14.74 -6.96
C SER A 148 10.85 14.14 -7.67
N ALA A 149 10.84 14.15 -9.00
CA ALA A 149 11.87 13.54 -9.85
C ALA A 149 12.09 12.05 -9.57
N SER A 150 11.02 11.33 -9.22
CA SER A 150 11.08 9.90 -8.91
C SER A 150 10.03 9.08 -9.69
N TYR A 151 9.78 7.85 -9.26
CA TYR A 151 9.06 6.81 -10.00
C TYR A 151 8.37 5.84 -9.05
N ARG A 152 7.41 5.03 -9.55
CA ARG A 152 6.59 4.12 -8.73
C ARG A 152 7.41 3.14 -7.87
N ASN A 153 8.60 2.74 -8.31
CA ASN A 153 9.52 1.84 -7.60
C ASN A 153 10.51 2.56 -6.65
N GLN A 154 10.30 3.82 -6.28
CA GLN A 154 11.28 4.59 -5.49
C GLN A 154 11.73 3.94 -4.17
N SER A 155 10.82 3.29 -3.45
CA SER A 155 11.05 2.84 -2.07
C SER A 155 10.63 1.38 -1.90
N THR A 156 11.18 0.50 -2.74
CA THR A 156 10.84 -0.94 -2.71
C THR A 156 11.24 -1.63 -1.41
N PHE A 157 12.22 -1.09 -0.67
CA PHE A 157 12.53 -1.58 0.68
C PHE A 157 11.29 -1.57 1.59
N LEU A 158 10.46 -0.52 1.48
CA LEU A 158 9.27 -0.32 2.31
C LEU A 158 8.05 -1.00 1.71
N THR A 159 7.79 -0.84 0.41
CA THR A 159 6.57 -1.41 -0.21
C THR A 159 6.57 -2.93 -0.19
N THR A 160 7.74 -3.55 -0.41
CA THR A 160 7.94 -5.01 -0.29
C THR A 160 7.80 -5.47 1.17
N HIS A 161 8.39 -4.72 2.11
CA HIS A 161 8.28 -5.02 3.53
C HIS A 161 6.83 -4.98 4.02
N LEU A 162 6.07 -3.95 3.67
CA LEU A 162 4.65 -3.86 4.02
C LEU A 162 3.83 -5.00 3.42
N ALA A 163 4.12 -5.43 2.19
CA ALA A 163 3.48 -6.62 1.62
C ALA A 163 3.77 -7.90 2.42
N SER A 164 5.01 -8.08 2.92
CA SER A 164 5.35 -9.20 3.80
C SER A 164 4.58 -9.19 5.14
N TRP A 165 4.11 -8.01 5.55
CA TRP A 165 3.30 -7.79 6.76
C TRP A 165 1.79 -7.76 6.50
N GLY A 166 1.33 -8.26 5.36
CA GLY A 166 -0.11 -8.44 5.10
C GLY A 166 -0.83 -7.19 4.60
N PHE A 167 -0.11 -6.27 3.96
CA PHE A 167 -0.71 -5.12 3.29
C PHE A 167 -0.67 -5.30 1.76
N VAL A 168 -1.70 -4.84 1.05
CA VAL A 168 -1.57 -4.59 -0.40
C VAL A 168 -1.07 -3.15 -0.54
N VAL A 169 0.05 -2.96 -1.23
CA VAL A 169 0.66 -1.66 -1.42
C VAL A 169 0.63 -1.27 -2.88
N ALA A 170 0.08 -0.10 -3.21
CA ALA A 170 0.04 0.39 -4.59
C ALA A 170 0.79 1.73 -4.73
N SER A 171 1.61 1.84 -5.78
CA SER A 171 2.37 3.05 -6.11
C SER A 171 2.20 3.37 -7.59
N VAL A 172 1.78 4.59 -7.90
CA VAL A 172 1.54 5.07 -9.27
C VAL A 172 2.66 6.01 -9.71
N ASP A 173 2.96 6.03 -11.01
CA ASP A 173 3.79 7.09 -11.58
C ASP A 173 3.02 8.42 -11.63
N TYR A 174 3.42 9.36 -10.79
CA TYR A 174 2.98 10.74 -10.86
C TYR A 174 3.79 11.46 -11.93
N LEU A 175 3.41 11.28 -13.20
CA LEU A 175 4.09 11.84 -14.38
C LEU A 175 4.30 13.36 -14.27
N GLU A 176 3.38 14.06 -13.59
CA GLU A 176 3.44 15.48 -13.30
C GLU A 176 4.66 15.87 -12.44
N ARG A 177 5.30 14.93 -11.74
CA ARG A 177 6.54 15.15 -10.98
C ARG A 177 7.55 14.02 -11.17
N GLY A 178 7.38 13.20 -12.20
CA GLY A 178 8.18 12.00 -12.41
C GLY A 178 9.62 12.32 -12.82
N LEU A 179 10.51 11.34 -12.66
CA LEU A 179 11.92 11.46 -13.06
C LEU A 179 12.03 11.96 -14.50
N ARG A 180 11.32 11.32 -15.43
CA ARG A 180 11.34 11.62 -16.87
C ARG A 180 11.06 13.09 -17.18
N ARG A 181 10.01 13.68 -16.60
CA ARG A 181 9.68 15.12 -16.73
C ARG A 181 10.88 15.99 -16.33
N GLN A 182 11.56 15.62 -15.25
CA GLN A 182 12.61 16.44 -14.66
C GLN A 182 13.96 16.31 -15.39
N VAL A 183 14.28 15.13 -15.94
CA VAL A 183 15.55 14.89 -16.63
C VAL A 183 15.51 15.20 -18.12
N ASP A 184 14.37 15.00 -18.79
CA ASP A 184 14.23 15.33 -20.22
C ASP A 184 14.12 16.84 -20.46
N LEU A 185 13.81 17.62 -19.40
CA LEU A 185 13.54 19.06 -19.48
C LEU A 185 12.50 19.43 -20.55
N ASP A 186 11.60 18.48 -20.83
CA ASP A 186 10.55 18.60 -21.84
C ASP A 186 9.19 18.72 -21.16
N GLU A 187 8.66 19.95 -21.11
CA GLU A 187 7.36 20.24 -20.52
C GLU A 187 6.21 19.51 -21.23
N SER A 188 6.39 19.09 -22.49
CA SER A 188 5.36 18.35 -23.25
C SER A 188 5.15 16.92 -22.75
N LEU A 189 6.04 16.41 -21.91
CA LEU A 189 5.88 15.12 -21.22
C LEU A 189 4.94 15.21 -20.02
N THR A 190 4.56 16.42 -19.62
CA THR A 190 3.54 16.63 -18.60
C THR A 190 2.17 16.28 -19.21
N PRO A 191 1.37 15.40 -18.57
CA PRO A 191 0.01 15.14 -19.03
C PRO A 191 -0.81 16.42 -19.16
N ASP A 192 -1.58 16.54 -20.25
CA ASP A 192 -2.53 17.63 -20.49
C ASP A 192 -3.95 17.05 -20.67
N PRO A 193 -4.89 17.28 -19.73
CA PRO A 193 -4.73 18.10 -18.53
C PRO A 193 -3.86 17.42 -17.46
N GLU A 194 -3.16 18.22 -16.65
CA GLU A 194 -2.48 17.74 -15.44
C GLU A 194 -3.51 17.12 -14.48
N LEU A 195 -3.15 16.00 -13.86
CA LEU A 195 -3.97 15.41 -12.80
C LEU A 195 -3.51 15.89 -11.43
N ASP A 196 -4.48 16.37 -10.64
CA ASP A 196 -4.29 16.62 -9.22
C ASP A 196 -3.91 15.31 -8.50
N ASP A 197 -2.99 15.39 -7.54
CA ASP A 197 -2.42 14.20 -6.93
C ASP A 197 -3.40 13.43 -6.04
N VAL A 198 -4.35 14.11 -5.39
CA VAL A 198 -5.44 13.47 -4.63
C VAL A 198 -6.38 12.75 -5.59
N VAL A 199 -6.73 13.40 -6.71
CA VAL A 199 -7.58 12.80 -7.75
C VAL A 199 -6.92 11.55 -8.33
N LEU A 200 -5.63 11.63 -8.68
CA LEU A 200 -4.89 10.49 -9.19
C LEU A 200 -4.81 9.35 -8.17
N THR A 201 -4.50 9.67 -6.91
CA THR A 201 -4.48 8.68 -5.82
C THR A 201 -5.82 7.97 -5.69
N ARG A 202 -6.93 8.71 -5.78
CA ARG A 202 -8.28 8.13 -5.77
C ARG A 202 -8.53 7.22 -6.96
N MET A 203 -8.01 7.54 -8.14
CA MET A 203 -8.10 6.66 -9.31
C MET A 203 -7.37 5.33 -9.11
N VAL A 204 -6.23 5.33 -8.40
CA VAL A 204 -5.54 4.09 -8.02
C VAL A 204 -6.43 3.24 -7.11
N VAL A 205 -7.05 3.83 -6.09
CA VAL A 205 -7.98 3.10 -5.21
C VAL A 205 -9.12 2.45 -6.01
N MET A 206 -9.72 3.18 -6.95
CA MET A 206 -10.77 2.65 -7.81
C MET A 206 -10.27 1.50 -8.71
N LEU A 207 -9.07 1.63 -9.28
CA LEU A 207 -8.43 0.56 -10.04
C LEU A 207 -8.27 -0.70 -9.18
N LEU A 208 -7.80 -0.58 -7.94
CA LEU A 208 -7.64 -1.73 -7.04
C LEU A 208 -8.98 -2.36 -6.66
N ALA A 209 -10.04 -1.57 -6.48
CA ALA A 209 -11.39 -2.08 -6.25
C ALA A 209 -11.95 -2.86 -7.46
N ASP A 210 -11.67 -2.38 -8.67
CA ASP A 210 -12.04 -3.05 -9.92
C ASP A 210 -11.26 -4.36 -10.07
N GLU A 211 -9.95 -4.34 -9.84
CA GLU A 211 -9.08 -5.53 -9.86
C GLU A 211 -9.51 -6.59 -8.84
N ASN A 212 -9.91 -6.15 -7.64
CA ASN A 212 -10.47 -7.03 -6.63
C ASN A 212 -11.73 -7.76 -7.11
N SER A 213 -12.54 -7.12 -7.94
CA SER A 213 -13.81 -7.64 -8.45
C SER A 213 -13.65 -8.38 -9.79
N ARG A 214 -12.52 -8.20 -10.47
CA ARG A 214 -12.29 -8.70 -11.84
C ARG A 214 -11.94 -10.18 -11.83
N ALA A 215 -12.78 -10.98 -12.49
CA ALA A 215 -12.54 -12.40 -12.67
C ALA A 215 -11.19 -12.67 -13.36
N GLY A 216 -10.34 -13.49 -12.73
CA GLY A 216 -9.01 -13.83 -13.24
C GLY A 216 -7.94 -12.75 -13.00
N SER A 217 -8.24 -11.68 -12.27
CA SER A 217 -7.18 -10.81 -11.73
C SER A 217 -6.36 -11.57 -10.67
N PRO A 218 -5.04 -11.40 -10.61
CA PRO A 218 -4.22 -11.86 -9.49
C PRO A 218 -4.71 -11.35 -8.13
N LEU A 219 -5.37 -10.18 -8.12
CA LEU A 219 -5.88 -9.52 -6.91
C LEU A 219 -7.37 -9.82 -6.65
N GLN A 220 -7.99 -10.72 -7.42
CA GLN A 220 -9.41 -11.04 -7.27
C GLN A 220 -9.72 -11.54 -5.85
N GLY A 221 -10.54 -10.78 -5.12
CA GLY A 221 -10.91 -11.05 -3.74
C GLY A 221 -9.77 -10.93 -2.74
N ARG A 222 -8.70 -10.19 -3.07
CA ARG A 222 -7.47 -10.08 -2.26
C ARG A 222 -7.25 -8.74 -1.60
N VAL A 223 -7.91 -7.68 -2.04
CA VAL A 223 -7.68 -6.32 -1.52
C VAL A 223 -8.98 -5.73 -0.96
N SER A 224 -8.89 -5.09 0.20
CA SER A 224 -9.93 -4.26 0.77
C SER A 224 -9.61 -2.79 0.51
N THR A 225 -10.56 -2.08 -0.07
CA THR A 225 -10.49 -0.63 -0.32
C THR A 225 -11.47 0.16 0.56
N ASP A 226 -12.06 -0.49 1.56
CA ASP A 226 -13.09 0.11 2.44
C ASP A 226 -12.47 1.10 3.45
N GLN A 227 -11.24 0.82 3.86
CA GLN A 227 -10.40 1.66 4.69
C GLN A 227 -9.00 1.68 4.09
N ILE A 228 -8.39 2.85 4.07
CA ILE A 228 -7.16 3.09 3.32
C ILE A 228 -6.15 3.80 4.22
N ALA A 229 -4.89 3.45 4.08
CA ALA A 229 -3.79 4.24 4.59
C ALA A 229 -2.98 4.80 3.44
N ILE A 230 -2.30 5.92 3.66
CA ILE A 230 -1.36 6.46 2.69
C ILE A 230 -0.04 6.83 3.37
N THR A 231 1.05 6.45 2.73
CA THR A 231 2.39 6.89 3.04
C THR A 231 3.04 7.49 1.79
N GLY A 232 4.07 8.30 1.95
CA GLY A 232 4.79 8.84 0.82
C GLY A 232 6.00 9.65 1.21
N HIS A 233 6.94 9.76 0.29
CA HIS A 233 8.22 10.44 0.52
C HIS A 233 8.23 11.82 -0.14
N SER A 234 8.76 12.83 0.56
CA SER A 234 9.00 14.18 0.02
C SER A 234 7.71 14.79 -0.57
N ALA A 235 7.68 15.11 -1.87
CA ALA A 235 6.47 15.56 -2.55
C ALA A 235 5.29 14.59 -2.39
N GLY A 236 5.54 13.27 -2.38
CA GLY A 236 4.55 12.24 -2.09
C GLY A 236 4.14 12.17 -0.62
N GLY A 237 4.99 12.62 0.31
CA GLY A 237 4.57 12.90 1.68
C GLY A 237 3.61 14.09 1.75
N GLY A 238 3.79 15.09 0.88
CA GLY A 238 2.78 16.12 0.65
C GLY A 238 1.45 15.55 0.13
N THR A 239 1.51 14.58 -0.79
CA THR A 239 0.33 13.84 -1.27
C THR A 239 -0.34 13.07 -0.14
N SER A 240 0.41 12.41 0.74
CA SER A 240 -0.15 11.67 1.88
C SER A 240 -0.89 12.59 2.86
N ILE A 241 -0.38 13.80 3.11
CA ILE A 241 -1.07 14.82 3.91
C ILE A 241 -2.40 15.23 3.26
N ARG A 242 -2.39 15.56 1.96
CA ARG A 242 -3.61 16.02 1.25
C ARG A 242 -4.65 14.91 1.12
N PHE A 243 -4.23 13.73 0.67
CA PHE A 243 -5.11 12.57 0.52
C PHE A 243 -5.61 12.04 1.87
N GLY A 244 -4.87 12.28 2.97
CA GLY A 244 -5.31 11.96 4.33
C GLY A 244 -6.65 12.59 4.73
N GLY A 245 -7.08 13.66 4.04
CA GLY A 245 -8.39 14.29 4.25
C GLY A 245 -9.58 13.53 3.66
N GLU A 246 -9.34 12.48 2.87
CA GLU A 246 -10.41 11.67 2.28
C GLU A 246 -11.18 10.85 3.35
N PRO A 247 -12.48 10.60 3.16
CA PRO A 247 -13.36 10.08 4.21
C PRO A 247 -13.05 8.64 4.65
N ASP A 248 -12.48 7.82 3.78
CA ASP A 248 -12.11 6.42 3.99
C ASP A 248 -10.63 6.25 4.40
N VAL A 249 -9.85 7.34 4.48
CA VAL A 249 -8.48 7.27 4.98
C VAL A 249 -8.46 7.22 6.50
N ILE A 250 -7.80 6.20 7.05
CA ILE A 250 -7.76 5.95 8.50
C ILE A 250 -6.47 6.42 9.16
N THR A 251 -5.37 6.53 8.40
CA THR A 251 -4.09 7.08 8.87
C THR A 251 -3.28 7.58 7.67
N TYR A 252 -2.45 8.61 7.89
CA TYR A 252 -1.49 9.08 6.89
C TYR A 252 -0.08 9.19 7.47
N ILE A 253 0.93 8.93 6.65
CA ILE A 253 2.33 8.81 7.08
C ILE A 253 3.25 9.60 6.12
N PRO A 254 3.56 10.87 6.41
CA PRO A 254 4.49 11.65 5.60
C PRO A 254 5.95 11.32 5.97
N LEU A 255 6.74 10.91 4.98
CA LEU A 255 8.18 10.63 5.12
C LEU A 255 8.99 11.78 4.52
N SER A 256 9.83 12.44 5.31
CA SER A 256 10.59 13.64 4.93
C SER A 256 9.72 14.71 4.25
N ALA A 257 8.58 15.00 4.87
CA ALA A 257 7.60 15.95 4.41
C ALA A 257 6.93 16.64 5.60
N GLY A 258 6.49 17.89 5.39
CA GLY A 258 5.84 18.67 6.44
C GLY A 258 5.32 19.99 5.92
N ILE A 259 4.92 20.86 6.84
CA ILE A 259 4.37 22.19 6.53
C ILE A 259 5.37 23.27 6.94
N SER A 260 5.34 24.42 6.27
CA SER A 260 6.05 25.60 6.80
C SER A 260 5.27 26.17 7.99
N SER A 261 5.96 26.84 8.91
CA SER A 261 5.35 27.51 10.07
C SER A 261 4.23 28.50 9.67
N ASP A 262 4.37 29.11 8.50
CA ASP A 262 3.45 30.13 7.98
C ASP A 262 2.32 29.52 7.12
N SER A 263 2.27 28.19 7.03
CA SER A 263 1.29 27.50 6.21
C SER A 263 -0.09 27.51 6.87
N MET A 264 -1.12 27.97 6.14
CA MET A 264 -2.52 27.85 6.56
C MET A 264 -3.14 26.49 6.21
N VAL A 265 -2.33 25.43 6.12
CA VAL A 265 -2.82 24.09 5.76
C VAL A 265 -3.53 23.47 6.95
N SER A 266 -4.82 23.19 6.80
CA SER A 266 -5.56 22.34 7.73
C SER A 266 -5.08 20.91 7.55
N LEU A 267 -4.50 20.32 8.59
CA LEU A 267 -4.13 18.91 8.59
C LEU A 267 -5.37 18.03 8.76
N PRO A 268 -5.38 16.81 8.19
CA PRO A 268 -6.48 15.87 8.41
C PRO A 268 -6.66 15.53 9.89
N ASP A 269 -7.93 15.41 10.32
CA ASP A 269 -8.28 14.94 11.66
C ASP A 269 -8.26 13.40 11.71
N ARG A 270 -7.06 12.83 11.59
CA ARG A 270 -6.79 11.40 11.54
C ARG A 270 -5.48 11.09 12.27
N PRO A 271 -5.32 9.86 12.79
CA PRO A 271 -4.03 9.42 13.27
C PRO A 271 -2.91 9.60 12.25
N SER A 272 -1.73 10.02 12.72
CA SER A 272 -0.60 10.31 11.84
C SER A 272 0.75 9.88 12.43
N LEU A 273 1.67 9.49 11.55
CA LEU A 273 3.08 9.28 11.85
C LEU A 273 3.92 10.17 10.95
N TRP A 274 4.72 11.04 11.55
CA TRP A 274 5.62 11.95 10.88
C TRP A 274 7.04 11.41 11.02
N LEU A 275 7.72 11.11 9.92
CA LEU A 275 9.07 10.54 9.98
C LEU A 275 10.02 11.33 9.10
N THR A 276 11.18 11.70 9.61
CA THR A 276 12.19 12.43 8.82
C THR A 276 13.61 12.10 9.29
N GLY A 277 14.61 12.53 8.52
CA GLY A 277 16.02 12.41 8.87
C GLY A 277 16.56 13.70 9.47
N ALA A 278 17.41 13.60 10.49
CA ALA A 278 17.92 14.75 11.25
C ALA A 278 18.77 15.73 10.42
N ILE A 279 19.35 15.25 9.30
CA ILE A 279 20.20 16.06 8.43
C ILE A 279 19.57 16.32 7.05
N ASP A 280 18.26 16.09 6.90
CA ASP A 280 17.52 16.38 5.67
C ASP A 280 17.69 17.86 5.27
N ALA A 281 18.43 18.11 4.18
CA ALA A 281 18.67 19.47 3.71
C ALA A 281 17.64 19.92 2.67
N ILE A 282 16.79 19.03 2.16
CA ILE A 282 15.80 19.35 1.12
C ILE A 282 14.49 19.82 1.76
N VAL A 283 14.03 19.08 2.75
CA VAL A 283 12.89 19.41 3.60
C VAL A 283 13.43 19.49 5.03
N GLU A 284 13.73 20.72 5.47
CA GLU A 284 14.26 20.95 6.81
C GLU A 284 13.42 20.20 7.86
N PRO A 285 14.04 19.44 8.80
CA PRO A 285 13.32 18.58 9.74
C PRO A 285 12.29 19.34 10.59
N GLU A 286 12.54 20.64 10.84
CA GLU A 286 11.62 21.53 11.53
C GLU A 286 10.24 21.60 10.85
N ARG A 287 10.16 21.43 9.52
CA ARG A 287 8.88 21.37 8.80
C ARG A 287 8.04 20.15 9.19
N THR A 288 8.69 19.01 9.38
CA THR A 288 8.05 17.77 9.84
C THR A 288 7.62 17.93 11.30
N ALA A 289 8.49 18.48 12.15
CA ALA A 289 8.19 18.75 13.56
C ALA A 289 7.02 19.75 13.73
N ASN A 290 6.99 20.82 12.94
CA ASN A 290 5.89 21.79 12.93
C ASN A 290 4.56 21.14 12.50
N ALA A 291 4.61 20.22 11.53
CA ALA A 291 3.42 19.50 11.10
C ALA A 291 2.90 18.53 12.18
N PHE A 292 3.81 17.81 12.84
CA PHE A 292 3.47 17.00 14.02
C PHE A 292 2.82 17.84 15.12
N ALA A 293 3.42 18.97 15.50
CA ALA A 293 2.90 19.86 16.54
C ALA A 293 1.51 20.45 16.21
N ALA A 294 1.18 20.58 14.92
CA ALA A 294 -0.11 21.05 14.43
C ALA A 294 -1.13 19.93 14.19
N SER A 295 -0.73 18.65 14.30
CA SER A 295 -1.58 17.50 14.00
C SER A 295 -2.55 17.20 15.14
N ASN A 296 -3.73 16.67 14.78
CA ASN A 296 -4.65 16.13 15.76
C ASN A 296 -4.13 14.80 16.31
N ALA A 297 -4.38 14.57 17.59
CA ALA A 297 -4.03 13.31 18.22
C ALA A 297 -4.94 12.16 17.74
N PRO A 298 -4.44 10.91 17.69
CA PRO A 298 -3.08 10.52 18.03
C PRO A 298 -2.08 10.82 16.90
N ALA A 299 -1.00 11.51 17.22
CA ALA A 299 0.08 11.84 16.30
C ALA A 299 1.40 11.34 16.86
N ARG A 300 2.32 10.92 15.98
CA ARG A 300 3.64 10.40 16.34
C ARG A 300 4.71 11.05 15.48
N HIS A 301 5.91 11.21 16.02
CA HIS A 301 7.04 11.81 15.32
C HIS A 301 8.30 11.01 15.57
N VAL A 302 8.99 10.65 14.49
CA VAL A 302 10.25 9.91 14.51
C VAL A 302 11.30 10.68 13.72
N VAL A 303 12.44 10.96 14.35
CA VAL A 303 13.58 11.59 13.67
C VAL A 303 14.76 10.64 13.72
N ILE A 304 15.26 10.21 12.56
CA ILE A 304 16.41 9.31 12.45
C ILE A 304 17.69 10.14 12.35
N GLU A 305 18.60 9.96 13.31
CA GLU A 305 19.87 10.68 13.39
C GLU A 305 20.75 10.40 12.17
N ALA A 306 21.47 11.44 11.71
CA ALA A 306 22.34 11.40 10.53
C ALA A 306 21.70 10.92 9.21
N MET A 307 20.38 10.65 9.17
CA MET A 307 19.67 10.34 7.93
C MET A 307 19.37 11.62 7.13
N GLY A 308 19.67 11.61 5.83
CA GLY A 308 19.32 12.70 4.90
C GLY A 308 17.98 12.48 4.20
N HIS A 309 17.64 13.37 3.27
CA HIS A 309 16.36 13.40 2.58
C HIS A 309 16.02 12.09 1.87
N LEU A 310 17.00 11.44 1.25
CA LEU A 310 16.81 10.21 0.49
C LEU A 310 16.78 8.95 1.35
N GLY A 311 16.92 9.07 2.67
CA GLY A 311 16.83 7.94 3.61
C GLY A 311 15.59 7.06 3.39
N PRO A 312 14.38 7.61 3.23
CA PRO A 312 13.17 6.85 2.94
C PRO A 312 13.03 6.38 1.47
N SER A 313 14.14 6.14 0.76
CA SER A 313 14.15 5.66 -0.63
C SER A 313 15.29 4.69 -0.92
N ASP A 314 15.16 3.94 -2.00
CA ASP A 314 16.20 3.05 -2.52
C ASP A 314 17.35 3.82 -3.19
N ILE A 315 17.15 5.12 -3.49
CA ILE A 315 17.92 5.89 -4.48
C ILE A 315 19.43 5.88 -4.19
N CYS A 316 19.86 6.14 -2.96
CA CYS A 316 21.30 6.16 -2.63
C CYS A 316 21.97 4.78 -2.75
N ALA A 317 21.19 3.70 -2.64
CA ALA A 317 21.67 2.33 -2.67
C ALA A 317 21.71 1.73 -4.10
N ILE A 318 21.32 2.50 -5.12
CA ILE A 318 21.43 2.08 -6.52
C ILE A 318 22.89 2.22 -6.98
N GLY A 319 23.44 1.14 -7.53
CA GLY A 319 24.81 1.06 -8.04
C GLY A 319 25.83 0.54 -7.03
N GLU A 320 26.89 -0.11 -7.52
CA GLU A 320 27.87 -0.82 -6.68
C GLU A 320 28.65 0.08 -5.72
N ASN A 321 28.89 1.34 -6.10
CA ASN A 321 29.66 2.30 -5.31
C ASN A 321 28.80 3.13 -4.35
N GLY A 322 27.47 2.91 -4.32
CA GLY A 322 26.53 3.82 -3.70
C GLY A 322 26.44 5.17 -4.43
N GLY A 323 25.69 6.12 -3.85
CA GLY A 323 25.53 7.48 -4.43
C GLY A 323 24.41 7.60 -5.47
N GLY A 324 23.80 6.48 -5.86
CA GLY A 324 22.58 6.46 -6.65
C GLY A 324 22.72 6.89 -8.11
N PRO A 325 21.58 7.10 -8.79
CA PRO A 325 21.54 7.46 -10.21
C PRO A 325 22.29 8.75 -10.56
N ILE A 326 22.36 9.72 -9.63
CA ILE A 326 23.12 10.95 -9.83
C ILE A 326 24.62 10.65 -9.91
N GLN A 327 25.16 9.87 -8.98
CA GLN A 327 26.58 9.52 -9.01
C GLN A 327 26.92 8.74 -10.28
N ILE A 328 26.06 7.79 -10.68
CA ILE A 328 26.21 7.06 -11.94
C ILE A 328 26.27 8.02 -13.14
N ALA A 329 25.36 9.00 -13.21
CA ALA A 329 25.33 9.98 -14.30
C ALA A 329 26.59 10.88 -14.33
N LEU A 330 27.07 11.31 -13.16
CA LEU A 330 28.29 12.11 -13.03
C LEU A 330 29.53 11.32 -13.46
N ASP A 331 29.61 10.03 -13.14
CA ASP A 331 30.70 9.14 -13.55
C ASP A 331 30.74 8.96 -15.08
N GLN A 332 29.58 9.07 -15.75
CA GLN A 332 29.48 9.09 -17.21
C GLN A 332 29.72 10.47 -17.84
N GLY A 333 30.01 11.50 -17.03
CA GLY A 333 30.24 12.87 -17.50
C GLY A 333 28.99 13.57 -18.02
N LEU A 334 27.79 13.11 -17.63
CA LEU A 334 26.54 13.78 -17.99
C LEU A 334 26.40 15.11 -17.25
N PRO A 335 25.99 16.19 -17.92
CA PRO A 335 25.73 17.47 -17.26
C PRO A 335 24.42 17.37 -16.48
N ILE A 336 24.50 17.42 -15.15
CA ILE A 336 23.34 17.42 -14.26
C ILE A 336 23.22 18.79 -13.57
N PRO A 337 22.05 19.44 -13.62
CA PRO A 337 21.80 20.67 -12.87
C PRO A 337 22.09 20.53 -11.37
N ASP A 338 22.70 21.55 -10.75
CA ASP A 338 23.09 21.54 -9.34
C ASP A 338 21.94 21.23 -8.38
N ASN A 339 20.72 21.68 -8.71
CA ASN A 339 19.53 21.39 -7.91
C ASN A 339 19.15 19.91 -7.94
N LEU A 340 19.37 19.21 -9.06
CA LEU A 340 19.15 17.76 -9.16
C LEU A 340 20.28 16.97 -8.50
N VAL A 341 21.52 17.47 -8.59
CA VAL A 341 22.63 16.88 -7.83
C VAL A 341 22.32 16.93 -6.34
N ARG A 342 21.95 18.11 -5.82
CA ARG A 342 21.58 18.30 -4.42
C ARG A 342 20.41 17.39 -4.01
N LEU A 343 19.33 17.37 -4.80
CA LEU A 343 18.15 16.55 -4.51
C LEU A 343 18.50 15.05 -4.49
N GLY A 344 19.25 14.58 -5.48
CA GLY A 344 19.54 13.17 -5.68
C GLY A 344 20.76 12.64 -4.92
N THR A 345 21.37 13.45 -4.04
CA THR A 345 22.52 13.04 -3.21
C THR A 345 22.34 13.31 -1.72
N ASP A 346 21.27 13.99 -1.29
CA ASP A 346 21.05 14.32 0.12
C ASP A 346 20.74 13.07 0.97
N GLY A 347 21.72 12.61 1.73
CA GLY A 347 21.71 11.36 2.49
C GLY A 347 22.59 10.25 1.89
N CYS A 348 23.22 10.48 0.73
CA CYS A 348 24.13 9.52 0.10
C CYS A 348 25.62 9.83 0.38
N GLN A 349 25.93 10.98 0.97
CA GLN A 349 27.28 11.46 1.21
C GLN A 349 27.98 10.76 2.39
N GLU A 350 29.31 10.79 2.38
CA GLU A 350 30.13 10.35 3.51
C GLU A 350 29.72 11.07 4.82
N GLY A 351 29.57 10.31 5.90
CA GLY A 351 29.16 10.82 7.21
C GLY A 351 27.64 10.91 7.42
N ALA A 352 26.82 10.75 6.38
CA ALA A 352 25.40 10.46 6.54
C ALA A 352 25.21 8.98 6.93
N LEU A 353 24.10 8.69 7.62
CA LEU A 353 23.64 7.32 7.86
C LEU A 353 23.31 6.68 6.50
N PRO A 354 23.96 5.57 6.11
CA PRO A 354 23.59 4.85 4.90
C PRO A 354 22.10 4.45 4.96
N PRO A 355 21.28 4.73 3.92
CA PRO A 355 19.85 4.43 3.99
C PRO A 355 19.49 2.99 4.39
N PRO A 356 20.20 1.94 3.92
CA PRO A 356 19.94 0.57 4.39
C PRO A 356 20.04 0.36 5.90
N ASP A 357 20.88 1.14 6.60
CA ASP A 357 21.05 1.06 8.04
C ASP A 357 19.88 1.75 8.78
N GLY A 358 19.24 2.74 8.15
CA GLY A 358 18.05 3.43 8.68
C GLY A 358 16.70 2.78 8.32
N TRP A 359 16.64 1.98 7.26
CA TRP A 359 15.40 1.33 6.82
C TRP A 359 14.71 0.44 7.86
N PRO A 360 15.43 -0.32 8.72
CA PRO A 360 14.81 -1.07 9.80
C PRO A 360 13.90 -0.20 10.71
N VAL A 361 14.34 1.03 11.03
CA VAL A 361 13.55 1.98 11.84
C VAL A 361 12.30 2.43 11.08
N ILE A 362 12.44 2.77 9.79
CA ILE A 362 11.31 3.17 8.94
C ILE A 362 10.29 2.02 8.82
N ASN A 363 10.75 0.83 8.44
CA ASN A 363 9.95 -0.38 8.34
C ASN A 363 9.18 -0.64 9.63
N HIS A 364 9.87 -0.53 10.77
CA HIS A 364 9.26 -0.76 12.06
C HIS A 364 8.11 0.20 12.36
N PHE A 365 8.37 1.52 12.36
CA PHE A 365 7.37 2.51 12.77
C PHE A 365 6.22 2.61 11.76
N VAL A 366 6.50 2.50 10.47
CA VAL A 366 5.45 2.51 9.43
C VAL A 366 4.55 1.28 9.59
N THR A 367 5.13 0.08 9.73
CA THR A 367 4.35 -1.15 9.95
C THR A 367 3.55 -1.09 11.24
N ALA A 368 4.14 -0.65 12.35
CA ALA A 368 3.46 -0.52 13.64
C ALA A 368 2.26 0.43 13.58
N GLN A 369 2.44 1.61 12.95
CA GLN A 369 1.36 2.59 12.75
C GLN A 369 0.20 2.00 11.93
N LEU A 370 0.53 1.31 10.83
CA LEU A 370 -0.47 0.70 9.96
C LEU A 370 -1.23 -0.41 10.67
N ARG A 371 -0.54 -1.33 11.34
CA ARG A 371 -1.16 -2.43 12.07
C ARG A 371 -2.13 -1.93 13.14
N TRP A 372 -1.72 -0.94 13.93
CA TRP A 372 -2.60 -0.32 14.93
C TRP A 372 -3.79 0.39 14.27
N ALA A 373 -3.57 1.19 13.22
CA ALA A 373 -4.64 1.94 12.56
C ALA A 373 -5.69 1.03 11.92
N PHE A 374 -5.28 -0.06 11.27
CA PHE A 374 -6.17 -1.07 10.69
C PHE A 374 -6.78 -2.02 11.73
N GLY A 375 -6.44 -1.87 13.02
CA GLY A 375 -6.97 -2.69 14.10
C GLY A 375 -6.46 -4.13 14.11
N PHE A 376 -5.30 -4.39 13.48
CA PHE A 376 -4.60 -5.67 13.63
C PHE A 376 -4.07 -5.85 15.05
N ASP A 377 -3.63 -4.75 15.66
CA ASP A 377 -3.23 -4.68 17.06
C ASP A 377 -4.22 -3.80 17.82
N GLU A 378 -4.78 -4.33 18.92
CA GLU A 378 -5.75 -3.59 19.76
C GLU A 378 -5.10 -2.37 20.47
N GLU A 379 -3.79 -2.44 20.68
CA GLU A 379 -2.97 -1.42 21.34
C GLU A 379 -1.81 -1.01 20.40
N PRO A 380 -1.22 0.19 20.56
CA PRO A 380 -0.12 0.68 19.72
C PRO A 380 1.22 -0.02 20.02
N VAL A 381 1.31 -1.32 19.73
CA VAL A 381 2.51 -2.15 19.96
C VAL A 381 3.69 -1.65 19.14
N GLY A 382 4.84 -1.45 19.77
CA GLY A 382 6.08 -1.00 19.10
C GLY A 382 6.11 0.50 18.77
N LEU A 383 5.06 1.26 19.07
CA LEU A 383 5.05 2.72 18.86
C LEU A 383 5.53 3.43 20.12
N SER A 384 6.83 3.31 20.42
CA SER A 384 7.46 3.96 21.58
C SER A 384 8.97 4.08 21.39
N GLU A 385 9.64 4.90 22.22
CA GLU A 385 11.11 4.97 22.26
C GLU A 385 11.76 3.69 22.80
N ASP A 386 11.03 2.85 23.55
CA ASP A 386 11.54 1.63 24.19
C ASP A 386 12.09 0.58 23.20
N VAL A 387 11.75 0.71 21.92
CA VAL A 387 12.24 -0.18 20.85
C VAL A 387 13.66 0.16 20.39
N ALA A 388 14.26 1.26 20.87
CA ALA A 388 15.57 1.74 20.42
C ALA A 388 16.68 0.69 20.55
N ASP A 389 16.67 -0.14 21.59
CA ASP A 389 17.66 -1.20 21.81
C ASP A 389 17.66 -2.28 20.70
N ASP A 390 16.58 -2.35 19.91
CA ASP A 390 16.47 -3.27 18.78
C ASP A 390 17.05 -2.70 17.47
N PHE A 391 17.58 -1.48 17.44
CA PHE A 391 18.11 -0.81 16.24
C PHE A 391 19.58 -0.42 16.42
N PRO A 392 20.52 -1.38 16.38
CA PRO A 392 21.93 -1.10 16.67
C PRO A 392 22.62 -0.20 15.63
N ASP A 393 22.08 -0.16 14.41
CA ASP A 393 22.70 0.52 13.26
C ASP A 393 22.15 1.94 13.05
N ALA A 394 21.10 2.34 13.77
CA ALA A 394 20.49 3.66 13.62
C ALA A 394 19.96 4.21 14.96
N MET A 395 20.31 5.45 15.26
CA MET A 395 19.74 6.19 16.40
C MET A 395 18.54 7.00 15.93
N PHE A 396 17.52 7.12 16.76
CA PHE A 396 16.35 7.96 16.48
C PHE A 396 15.77 8.56 17.76
N THR A 397 14.95 9.60 17.61
CA THR A 397 14.08 10.10 18.66
C THR A 397 12.62 9.75 18.35
N TYR A 398 11.80 9.62 19.39
CA TYR A 398 10.37 9.35 19.28
C TYR A 398 9.58 10.33 20.16
N GLU A 399 8.53 10.92 19.59
CA GLU A 399 7.57 11.75 20.31
C GLU A 399 6.14 11.34 19.93
N GLU A 400 5.19 11.48 20.87
CA GLU A 400 3.78 11.25 20.58
C GLU A 400 2.85 12.25 21.30
N SER A 401 1.69 12.43 20.70
CA SER A 401 0.54 13.16 21.23
C SER A 401 -0.66 12.22 21.18
N LEU A 402 -1.33 11.98 22.32
CA LEU A 402 -2.41 10.99 22.47
C LEU A 402 -3.79 11.64 22.67
#